data_AF-A0A0F9DYU6-F1
#
_entry.id   AF-A0A0F9DYU6-F1
#
_cell.length_a   1.000
_cell.length_b   1.000
_cell.length_c   1.000
_cell.angle_alpha   90.00
_cell.angle_beta   90.00
_cell.angle_gamma   90.00
#
_symmetry.space_group_name_H-M   'P 1'
#
loop_
_entity.id
_entity.type
_entity.pdbx_description
1 polymer ?
#
loop_
_entity_poly.entity_id
_entity_poly.type
_entity_poly.pdbx_seq_one_letter_code
_entity_poly.pdbx_strand_id
1 'polypeptide(L)'
;MYSEEVEKDVILSCLKDEKFMGEVYQILSPNHFNNLPYKWIYWVNKEYFRKYSKLIDKVAIVNELRKSKKLSPKKKVLYKKISEDLLSQTPKSKNYSKDQIVEYVSDVSFIQSLDEASEVIEKGDI
;
A
#
# COMPACT_ATOMS: atom_id res chain seq x y z
N MET A 1 14.25 1.90 -8.65
CA MET A 1 13.49 1.70 -7.40
C MET A 1 12.66 2.96 -7.16
N TYR A 2 11.33 2.85 -7.15
CA TYR A 2 10.50 4.01 -6.79
C TYR A 2 10.86 4.49 -5.39
N SER A 3 10.89 5.81 -5.18
CA SER A 3 11.22 6.36 -3.87
C SER A 3 10.12 6.01 -2.87
N GLU A 4 10.52 5.73 -1.63
CA GLU A 4 9.59 5.57 -0.50
C GLU A 4 8.57 6.72 -0.40
N GLU A 5 8.92 7.90 -0.93
CA GLU A 5 8.05 9.06 -1.01
C GLU A 5 6.84 8.85 -1.93
N VAL A 6 6.99 8.18 -3.07
CA VAL A 6 5.88 7.88 -3.99
C VAL A 6 4.92 6.89 -3.33
N GLU A 7 5.44 5.80 -2.75
CA GLU A 7 4.61 4.85 -2.01
C GLU A 7 3.82 5.54 -0.89
N LYS A 8 4.50 6.42 -0.16
CA LYS A 8 3.90 7.21 0.92
C LYS A 8 2.78 8.11 0.40
N ASP A 9 2.98 8.79 -0.72
CA ASP A 9 2.00 9.73 -1.26
C ASP A 9 0.77 8.99 -1.86
N VAL A 10 1.00 7.82 -2.48
CA VAL A 10 -0.08 6.94 -2.96
C VAL A 10 -0.91 6.40 -1.79
N ILE A 11 -0.29 5.89 -0.72
CA ILE A 11 -1.04 5.40 0.44
C ILE A 11 -1.79 6.52 1.15
N LEU A 12 -1.20 7.72 1.25
CA LEU A 12 -1.89 8.90 1.79
C LEU A 12 -3.15 9.23 0.98
N SER A 13 -3.05 9.23 -0.35
CA SER A 13 -4.18 9.45 -1.24
C SER A 13 -5.28 8.41 -1.02
N CYS A 14 -4.92 7.12 -0.92
CA CYS A 14 -5.86 6.03 -0.64
C CYS A 14 -6.55 6.14 0.74
N LEU A 15 -5.89 6.74 1.72
CA LEU A 15 -6.42 6.91 3.09
C LEU A 15 -7.22 8.20 3.28
N LYS A 16 -7.21 9.12 2.31
CA LYS A 16 -7.82 10.45 2.43
C LYS A 16 -8.90 10.76 1.41
N ASP A 17 -8.87 10.11 0.26
CA ASP A 17 -9.82 10.37 -0.82
C ASP A 17 -10.57 9.08 -1.20
N GLU A 18 -11.87 9.06 -0.85
CA GLU A 18 -12.78 7.95 -1.17
C GLU A 18 -12.97 7.76 -2.67
N LYS A 19 -12.99 8.86 -3.44
CA LYS A 19 -13.13 8.81 -4.89
C LYS A 19 -11.89 8.20 -5.50
N PHE A 20 -10.71 8.68 -5.10
CA PHE A 20 -9.44 8.11 -5.54
C PHE A 20 -9.35 6.62 -5.19
N MET A 21 -9.68 6.24 -3.96
CA MET A 21 -9.70 4.84 -3.53
C MET A 21 -10.67 4.01 -4.40
N GLY A 22 -11.84 4.53 -4.73
CA GLY A 22 -12.81 3.89 -5.63
C GLY A 22 -12.28 3.66 -7.05
N GLU A 23 -11.43 4.55 -7.55
CA GLU A 23 -10.79 4.42 -8.86
C GLU A 23 -9.64 3.41 -8.85
N VAL A 24 -8.85 3.36 -7.77
CA VAL A 24 -7.61 2.57 -7.75
C VAL A 24 -7.73 1.20 -7.09
N TYR A 25 -8.74 0.92 -6.26
CA TYR A 25 -8.75 -0.33 -5.46
C TYR A 25 -8.79 -1.60 -6.32
N GLN A 26 -9.29 -1.53 -7.56
CA GLN A 26 -9.30 -2.65 -8.51
C GLN A 26 -7.95 -2.85 -9.22
N ILE A 27 -7.16 -1.79 -9.36
CA ILE A 27 -5.91 -1.77 -10.13
C ILE A 27 -4.72 -2.01 -9.20
N LEU A 28 -4.72 -1.32 -8.06
CA LEU A 28 -3.62 -1.33 -7.11
C LEU A 28 -3.75 -2.53 -6.15
N SER A 29 -2.70 -3.36 -6.11
CA SER A 29 -2.53 -4.52 -5.24
C SER A 29 -1.58 -4.16 -4.09
N PRO A 30 -1.73 -4.77 -2.89
CA PRO A 30 -0.74 -4.61 -1.82
C PRO A 30 0.70 -4.94 -2.25
N ASN A 31 0.88 -5.85 -3.22
CA ASN A 31 2.21 -6.23 -3.72
C ASN A 31 2.92 -5.10 -4.47
N HIS A 32 2.22 -4.04 -4.86
CA HIS A 32 2.83 -2.87 -5.49
C HIS A 32 3.49 -1.92 -4.49
N PHE A 33 3.46 -2.21 -3.19
CA PHE A 33 4.19 -1.47 -2.15
C PHE A 33 5.38 -2.31 -1.67
N ASN A 34 6.59 -1.76 -1.70
CA ASN A 34 7.78 -2.41 -1.13
C ASN A 34 7.84 -2.22 0.38
N ASN A 35 7.39 -1.07 0.88
CA ASN A 35 7.32 -0.80 2.31
C ASN A 35 6.26 -1.69 2.98
N LEU A 36 6.71 -2.63 3.80
CA LEU A 36 5.84 -3.62 4.46
C LEU A 36 4.71 -2.99 5.30
N PRO A 37 4.96 -1.95 6.13
CA PRO A 37 3.90 -1.16 6.74
C PRO A 37 2.85 -0.63 5.74
N TYR A 38 3.26 0.05 4.67
CA TYR A 38 2.33 0.61 3.68
C TYR A 38 1.52 -0.48 2.96
N LYS A 39 2.19 -1.57 2.58
CA LYS A 39 1.55 -2.79 2.04
C LYS A 39 0.43 -3.29 2.95
N TRP A 40 0.70 -3.41 4.24
CA TRP A 40 -0.29 -3.89 5.20
C TRP A 40 -1.43 -2.88 5.38
N ILE A 41 -1.12 -1.60 5.56
CA ILE A 41 -2.13 -0.54 5.75
C ILE A 41 -3.06 -0.45 4.52
N TYR A 42 -2.49 -0.50 3.32
CA TYR A 42 -3.26 -0.50 2.08
C TYR A 42 -4.18 -1.72 2.00
N TRP A 43 -3.67 -2.91 2.31
CA TRP A 43 -4.50 -4.13 2.34
C TRP A 43 -5.69 -3.98 3.28
N VAL A 44 -5.47 -3.50 4.50
CA VAL A 44 -6.57 -3.31 5.46
C VAL A 44 -7.57 -2.25 4.96
N ASN A 45 -7.10 -1.11 4.46
CA ASN A 45 -7.98 -0.07 3.91
C ASN A 45 -8.78 -0.59 2.71
N LYS A 46 -8.16 -1.36 1.80
CA LYS A 46 -8.81 -1.98 0.65
C LYS A 46 -9.90 -2.97 1.06
N GLU A 47 -9.62 -3.84 2.02
CA GLU A 47 -10.61 -4.79 2.54
C GLU A 47 -11.77 -4.09 3.24
N TYR A 48 -11.47 -3.03 4.00
CA TYR A 48 -12.48 -2.22 4.67
C TYR A 48 -13.36 -1.47 3.66
N PHE A 49 -12.74 -0.82 2.67
CA PHE A 49 -13.44 -0.12 1.59
C PHE A 49 -14.30 -1.08 0.77
N ARG A 50 -13.79 -2.26 0.40
CA ARG A 50 -14.57 -3.28 -0.31
C ARG A 50 -15.83 -3.69 0.44
N LYS A 51 -15.76 -3.78 1.77
CA LYS A 51 -16.87 -4.24 2.61
C LYS A 51 -17.88 -3.14 2.95
N TYR A 52 -17.40 -1.91 3.16
CA TYR A 52 -18.20 -0.82 3.72
C TYR A 52 -18.34 0.39 2.80
N SER A 53 -17.65 0.42 1.66
CA SER A 53 -17.53 1.57 0.76
C SER A 53 -17.13 2.86 1.49
N LYS A 54 -16.22 2.73 2.46
CA LYS A 54 -15.70 3.82 3.31
C LYS A 54 -14.21 3.63 3.56
N LEU A 55 -13.47 4.72 3.78
CA LEU A 55 -12.08 4.63 4.19
C LEU A 55 -11.95 4.15 5.63
N ILE A 56 -10.83 3.50 5.92
CA ILE A 56 -10.57 3.01 7.26
C ILE A 56 -10.21 4.16 8.21
N ASP A 57 -10.78 4.14 9.41
CA ASP A 57 -10.43 5.08 10.48
C ASP A 57 -9.38 4.50 11.44
N LYS A 58 -8.90 5.36 12.35
CA LYS A 58 -7.92 5.00 13.37
C LYS A 58 -8.38 3.83 14.26
N VAL A 59 -9.66 3.77 14.61
CA VAL A 59 -10.21 2.76 15.53
C VAL A 59 -10.22 1.40 14.84
N ALA A 60 -10.66 1.35 13.58
CA ALA A 60 -10.68 0.16 12.75
C ALA A 60 -9.27 -0.37 12.51
N ILE A 61 -8.27 0.47 12.22
CA ILE A 61 -6.87 0.03 12.10
C ILE A 61 -6.37 -0.65 13.39
N VAL A 62 -6.63 -0.05 14.55
CA VAL A 62 -6.21 -0.63 15.84
C VAL A 62 -6.87 -1.99 16.08
N ASN A 63 -8.15 -2.12 15.71
CA ASN A 63 -8.86 -3.40 15.81
C ASN A 63 -8.27 -4.46 14.88
N GLU A 64 -7.90 -4.11 13.65
CA GLU A 64 -7.28 -5.05 12.71
C GLU A 64 -5.86 -5.46 13.15
N LEU A 65 -5.08 -4.54 13.73
CA LEU A 65 -3.79 -4.87 14.35
C LEU A 65 -3.94 -5.86 15.51
N ARG A 66 -4.96 -5.69 16.35
CA ARG A 66 -5.25 -6.61 17.46
C ARG A 66 -5.54 -8.02 16.95
N LYS A 67 -6.40 -8.14 15.93
CA LYS A 67 -6.80 -9.42 15.32
C LYS A 67 -5.67 -10.11 14.55
N SER A 68 -4.70 -9.37 14.03
CA SER A 68 -3.60 -9.94 13.23
C SER A 68 -2.73 -10.90 14.06
N LYS A 69 -2.79 -12.20 13.74
CA LYS A 69 -1.95 -13.24 14.35
C LYS A 69 -0.54 -13.31 13.74
N LYS A 70 -0.37 -12.78 12.52
CA LYS A 70 0.89 -12.84 11.76
C LYS A 70 1.91 -11.76 12.18
N LEU A 71 1.47 -10.72 12.89
CA LEU A 71 2.33 -9.62 13.33
C LEU A 71 2.80 -9.83 14.77
N SER A 72 4.11 -9.75 14.99
CA SER A 72 4.67 -9.73 16.34
C SER A 72 4.26 -8.44 17.09
N PRO A 73 4.28 -8.44 18.44
CA PRO A 73 3.95 -7.24 19.21
C PRO A 73 4.75 -5.99 18.79
N LYS A 74 6.06 -6.14 18.52
CA LYS A 74 6.91 -5.04 18.03
C LYS A 74 6.43 -4.49 16.68
N LYS A 75 6.10 -5.37 15.72
CA LYS A 75 5.56 -4.96 14.41
C LYS A 75 4.21 -4.27 14.55
N LYS A 76 3.34 -4.74 15.45
CA LYS A 76 2.04 -4.09 15.71
C LYS A 76 2.20 -2.65 16.22
N VAL A 77 3.15 -2.42 17.12
CA VAL A 77 3.46 -1.06 17.62
C VAL A 77 3.98 -0.16 16.49
N LEU A 78 4.91 -0.67 15.69
CA LEU A 78 5.44 0.07 14.54
C LEU A 78 4.33 0.45 13.54
N TYR A 79 3.50 -0.52 13.16
CA TYR A 79 2.44 -0.30 12.17
C TYR A 79 1.38 0.64 12.70
N LYS A 80 1.06 0.57 14.00
CA LYS A 80 0.19 1.55 14.66
C LYS A 80 0.75 2.97 14.51
N LYS A 81 2.03 3.17 14.86
CA LYS A 81 2.67 4.48 14.79
C LYS A 81 2.68 5.04 13.37
N ILE A 82 3.03 4.22 12.37
CA ILE A 82 3.03 4.62 10.96
C ILE A 82 1.60 4.95 10.49
N SER A 83 0.61 4.17 10.90
CA SER A 83 -0.79 4.45 10.54
C SER A 83 -1.28 5.77 11.13
N GLU A 84 -0.94 6.05 12.40
CA GLU A 84 -1.27 7.32 13.06
C GLU A 84 -0.57 8.50 12.38
N ASP A 85 0.69 8.32 11.97
CA ASP A 85 1.46 9.32 11.24
C ASP A 85 0.81 9.64 9.88
N LEU A 86 0.53 8.62 9.06
CA LEU A 86 -0.13 8.79 7.76
C LEU A 86 -1.52 9.43 7.89
N LEU A 87 -2.32 9.00 8.88
CA LEU A 87 -3.64 9.58 9.11
C LEU A 87 -3.59 11.04 9.58
N SER A 88 -2.47 11.53 10.10
CA SER A 88 -2.30 12.94 10.47
C SER A 88 -1.76 13.81 9.33
N GLN A 89 -1.20 13.20 8.29
CA GLN A 89 -0.61 13.91 7.15
C GLN A 89 -1.63 14.15 6.03
N THR A 90 -1.29 15.10 5.16
CA THR A 90 -2.00 15.37 3.91
C THR A 90 -1.09 14.94 2.76
N PRO A 91 -1.63 14.25 1.72
CA PRO A 91 -0.84 13.95 0.52
C PRO A 91 -0.27 15.23 -0.09
N LYS A 92 0.97 15.17 -0.54
CA LYS A 92 1.66 16.31 -1.19
C LYS A 92 1.07 16.54 -2.58
N SER A 93 0.86 15.47 -3.34
CA SER A 93 0.28 15.55 -4.67
C SER A 93 -1.24 15.62 -4.51
N LYS A 94 -1.84 16.74 -4.93
CA LYS A 94 -3.29 16.94 -4.75
C LYS A 94 -4.14 15.94 -5.52
N ASN A 95 -3.63 15.30 -6.57
CA ASN A 95 -4.30 14.25 -7.32
C ASN A 95 -3.23 13.48 -8.10
N TYR A 96 -2.84 12.27 -7.67
CA TYR A 96 -2.35 11.34 -8.67
C TYR A 96 -3.51 11.04 -9.62
N SER A 97 -3.34 11.27 -10.92
CA SER A 97 -4.35 10.83 -11.87
C SER A 97 -4.38 9.30 -11.88
N LYS A 98 -5.53 8.72 -12.26
CA LYS A 98 -5.62 7.28 -12.50
C LYS A 98 -4.50 6.77 -13.40
N ASP A 99 -4.12 7.54 -14.41
CA ASP A 99 -3.06 7.19 -15.36
C ASP A 99 -1.68 7.11 -14.69
N GLN A 100 -1.37 8.03 -13.76
CA GLN A 100 -0.12 7.98 -12.99
C GLN A 100 -0.07 6.76 -12.07
N ILE A 101 -1.22 6.30 -11.56
CA ILE A 101 -1.29 5.07 -10.77
C ILE A 101 -1.16 3.83 -11.65
N VAL A 102 -1.74 3.84 -12.85
CA VAL A 102 -1.53 2.76 -13.82
C VAL A 102 -0.05 2.68 -14.20
N GLU A 103 0.60 3.81 -14.51
CA GLU A 103 2.03 3.89 -14.79
C GLU A 103 2.86 3.37 -13.61
N TYR A 104 2.58 3.82 -12.39
CA TYR A 104 3.21 3.32 -11.18
C TYR A 104 3.09 1.79 -11.04
N VAL A 105 1.88 1.25 -11.24
CA VAL A 105 1.64 -0.20 -11.15
C VAL A 105 2.38 -0.97 -12.25
N SER A 106 2.35 -0.45 -13.48
CA SER A 106 3.06 -1.02 -14.62
C SER A 106 4.55 -1.09 -14.36
N ASP A 107 5.14 -0.02 -13.86
CA ASP A 107 6.58 0.04 -13.62
C ASP A 107 7.01 -0.84 -12.45
N VAL A 108 6.23 -0.88 -11.35
CA VAL A 108 6.51 -1.80 -10.25
C VAL A 108 6.44 -3.26 -10.71
N SER A 109 5.43 -3.60 -11.52
CA SER A 109 5.29 -4.96 -12.07
C SER A 109 6.43 -5.30 -13.02
N PHE A 110 6.85 -4.35 -13.85
CA PHE A 110 7.98 -4.52 -14.77
C PHE A 110 9.29 -4.77 -14.01
N ILE A 111 9.58 -3.97 -12.97
CA ILE A 111 10.77 -4.17 -12.13
C ILE A 111 10.75 -5.55 -11.45
N GLN A 112 9.61 -5.94 -10.87
CA GLN A 112 9.47 -7.27 -10.26
C GLN A 112 9.73 -8.40 -11.26
N SER A 113 9.27 -8.27 -12.50
CA SER A 113 9.52 -9.27 -13.55
C SER A 113 11.00 -9.34 -13.97
N LEU A 114 11.73 -8.21 -13.95
CA LEU A 114 13.16 -8.19 -14.22
C LEU A 114 13.95 -8.87 -13.10
N ASP A 115 13.58 -8.60 -11.84
CA ASP A 115 14.21 -9.23 -10.68
C ASP A 115 14.01 -10.77 -10.72
N GLU A 116 12.79 -11.22 -11.02
CA GLU A 116 12.49 -12.65 -11.19
C GLU A 116 13.28 -13.29 -12.34
N ALA A 117 13.41 -12.61 -13.48
CA ALA A 117 14.19 -13.10 -14.61
C ALA A 117 15.69 -13.18 -14.30
N SER A 118 16.23 -12.19 -13.56
CA SER A 118 17.62 -12.19 -13.12
C SER A 118 17.91 -13.35 -12.17
N GLU A 119 16.99 -13.64 -11.23
CA GLU A 119 17.13 -14.77 -10.31
C GLU A 119 17.15 -16.13 -11.03
N VAL A 120 16.42 -16.28 -12.14
CA VAL A 120 16.43 -17.51 -12.96
C VAL A 120 17.79 -17.70 -13.65
N ILE A 121 18.37 -16.62 -14.19
CA ILE A 121 19.68 -16.65 -14.84
C ILE A 121 20.78 -16.99 -13.82
N GLU A 122 20.73 -16.42 -12.61
CA GLU A 122 21.72 -16.66 -11.56
C GLU A 122 21.63 -18.06 -10.94
N LYS A 123 20.43 -18.67 -10.91
CA LYS A 123 20.22 -20.04 -10.38
C LYS A 123 20.62 -21.16 -11.35
N GLY A 124 21.02 -20.84 -12.58
CA GLY A 124 21.66 -21.79 -13.48
C GLY A 124 20.73 -22.81 -14.14
N ASP A 125 19.44 -22.49 -14.31
CA ASP A 125 18.54 -23.27 -15.16
C ASP A 125 18.69 -22.82 -16.63
N ILE A 126 19.75 -23.31 -17.31
CA ILE A 126 19.83 -23.42 -18.78
C ILE A 126 20.22 -24.86 -19.11
#